data_AF-A0A963L919-F1
#
_entry.id   AF-A0A963L919-F1
#
_cell.length_a   1.000
_cell.length_b   1.000
_cell.length_c   1.000
_cell.angle_alpha   90.00
_cell.angle_beta   90.00
_cell.angle_gamma   90.00
#
_symmetry.space_group_name_H-M   'P 1'
#
loop_
_entity.id
_entity.type
_entity.pdbx_description
1 polymer ?
#
loop_
_entity_poly.entity_id
_entity_poly.type
_entity_poly.pdbx_seq_one_letter_code
_entity_poly.pdbx_strand_id
1 'polypeptide(L)'
;LPQQLDTGSEAFAFKGYTLQPLQDFRIEARVLSSETYRMDRESDLAPVDLALGWGRMSDSVVLDKFRFSQSGRFYFWRVDEFPIPREEIERSSANMHMIPADAVIERRLKNVRPGQTVHIEGWLVEASAQDGWRWRSSLTRNDTGAGACEVVFVRDLQVF
;
A
#
# COMPACT_ATOMS: atom_id res chain seq x y z
N LEU A 1 2.17 -13.78 1.03
CA LEU A 1 1.89 -13.25 -0.33
C LEU A 1 0.57 -12.49 -0.28
N PRO A 2 0.43 -11.36 -0.99
CA PRO A 2 -0.85 -10.65 -1.08
C PRO A 2 -1.93 -11.57 -1.66
N GLN A 3 -3.09 -11.62 -1.00
CA GLN A 3 -4.27 -12.36 -1.44
C GLN A 3 -5.30 -11.37 -1.97
N GLN A 4 -5.87 -11.71 -3.13
CA GLN A 4 -6.90 -10.94 -3.83
C GLN A 4 -8.03 -11.89 -4.21
N LEU A 5 -9.26 -11.59 -3.78
CA LEU A 5 -10.45 -12.37 -4.12
C LEU A 5 -11.56 -11.44 -4.63
N ASP A 6 -12.46 -11.95 -5.47
CA ASP A 6 -13.64 -11.18 -5.85
C ASP A 6 -14.50 -10.91 -4.61
N THR A 7 -14.76 -9.63 -4.36
CA THR A 7 -15.49 -9.20 -3.15
C THR A 7 -17.01 -9.18 -3.35
N GLY A 8 -17.49 -8.90 -4.58
CA GLY A 8 -18.91 -8.72 -4.87
C GLY A 8 -19.59 -7.53 -4.15
N SER A 9 -18.81 -6.72 -3.43
CA SER A 9 -19.28 -5.59 -2.62
C SER A 9 -19.71 -4.40 -3.48
N GLU A 10 -20.80 -3.75 -3.08
CA GLU A 10 -21.33 -2.55 -3.76
C GLU A 10 -20.47 -1.30 -3.49
N ALA A 11 -20.55 -0.34 -4.41
CA ALA A 11 -19.96 0.98 -4.20
C ALA A 11 -20.63 1.71 -3.03
N PHE A 12 -19.84 2.52 -2.31
CA PHE A 12 -20.33 3.31 -1.18
C PHE A 12 -19.73 4.71 -1.15
N ALA A 13 -20.44 5.65 -0.53
CA ALA A 13 -19.96 7.00 -0.33
C ALA A 13 -18.97 7.06 0.85
N PHE A 14 -17.84 7.75 0.67
CA PHE A 14 -16.81 7.89 1.69
C PHE A 14 -16.06 9.22 1.53
N LYS A 15 -16.07 10.07 2.56
CA LYS A 15 -15.37 11.37 2.59
C LYS A 15 -15.63 12.27 1.36
N GLY A 16 -16.84 12.24 0.78
CA GLY A 16 -17.19 13.02 -0.41
C GLY A 16 -16.80 12.37 -1.75
N TYR A 17 -16.26 11.15 -1.71
CA TYR A 17 -15.95 10.31 -2.86
C TYR A 17 -16.90 9.10 -2.93
N THR A 18 -16.94 8.44 -4.08
CA THR A 18 -17.52 7.09 -4.22
C THR A 18 -16.38 6.09 -4.30
N LEU A 19 -16.36 5.12 -3.38
CA LEU A 19 -15.42 4.00 -3.42
C LEU A 19 -16.13 2.76 -3.96
N GLN A 20 -15.56 2.16 -5.00
CA GLN A 20 -15.95 0.87 -5.54
C GLN A 20 -14.92 -0.18 -5.10
N PRO A 21 -15.28 -1.13 -4.22
CA PRO A 21 -14.48 -2.32 -3.98
C PRO A 21 -14.27 -3.11 -5.28
N LEU A 22 -13.02 -3.45 -5.57
CA LEU A 22 -12.62 -4.24 -6.72
C LEU A 22 -12.34 -5.69 -6.28
N GLN A 23 -11.56 -5.85 -5.21
CA GLN A 23 -11.18 -7.16 -4.67
C GLN A 23 -11.00 -7.09 -3.15
N ASP A 24 -11.31 -8.17 -2.44
CA ASP A 24 -10.89 -8.40 -1.06
C ASP A 24 -9.37 -8.50 -1.04
N PHE A 25 -8.74 -7.83 -0.08
CA PHE A 25 -7.29 -7.73 0.02
C PHE A 25 -6.82 -8.14 1.41
N ARG A 26 -5.82 -9.02 1.44
CA ARG A 26 -5.10 -9.39 2.66
C ARG A 26 -3.61 -9.50 2.40
N ILE A 27 -2.81 -8.94 3.30
CA ILE A 27 -1.35 -9.07 3.26
C ILE A 27 -0.76 -9.11 4.67
N GLU A 28 0.21 -10.00 4.86
CA GLU A 28 1.20 -9.91 5.93
C GLU A 28 2.54 -9.54 5.29
N ALA A 29 3.13 -8.43 5.72
CA ALA A 29 4.34 -7.88 5.12
C ALA A 29 5.19 -7.07 6.09
N ARG A 30 6.48 -6.95 5.75
CA ARG A 30 7.45 -6.08 6.40
C ARG A 30 7.29 -4.65 5.89
N VAL A 31 7.30 -3.69 6.80
CA VAL A 31 7.31 -2.27 6.46
C VAL A 31 8.73 -1.85 6.10
N LEU A 32 8.95 -1.51 4.83
CA LEU A 32 10.24 -1.05 4.30
C LEU A 32 10.43 0.45 4.51
N SER A 33 9.34 1.21 4.31
CA SER A 33 9.28 2.66 4.51
C SER A 33 7.82 3.06 4.74
N SER A 34 7.61 4.21 5.37
CA SER A 34 6.30 4.84 5.53
C SER A 34 6.41 6.34 5.28
N GLU A 35 5.43 6.90 4.57
CA GLU A 35 5.35 8.34 4.28
C GLU A 35 3.94 8.87 4.58
N THR A 36 3.85 10.09 5.11
CA THR A 36 2.58 10.73 5.48
C THR A 36 2.32 11.96 4.64
N TYR A 37 1.20 11.96 3.93
CA TYR A 37 0.80 13.05 3.05
C TYR A 37 -0.29 13.92 3.70
N ARG A 38 -0.19 15.22 3.46
CA ARG A 38 -1.16 16.23 3.92
C ARG A 38 -1.54 17.24 2.83
N MET A 39 -0.89 17.13 1.67
CA MET A 39 -0.90 18.15 0.62
C MET A 39 -0.97 17.47 -0.74
N ASP A 40 -2.18 17.09 -1.13
CA ASP A 40 -2.63 16.68 -2.46
C ASP A 40 -4.08 16.19 -2.30
N ARG A 41 -4.76 15.94 -3.42
CA ARG A 41 -6.16 15.47 -3.38
C ARG A 41 -6.26 14.06 -2.82
N GLU A 42 -5.30 13.21 -3.18
CA GLU A 42 -5.21 11.82 -2.76
C GLU A 42 -5.13 11.71 -1.22
N SER A 43 -4.54 12.68 -0.52
CA SER A 43 -4.41 12.69 0.94
C SER A 43 -5.73 12.86 1.69
N ASP A 44 -6.79 13.33 1.02
CA ASP A 44 -8.15 13.31 1.58
C ASP A 44 -8.60 11.88 1.92
N LEU A 45 -8.19 10.93 1.07
CA LEU A 45 -8.51 9.51 1.18
C LEU A 45 -7.38 8.73 1.84
N ALA A 46 -6.16 8.81 1.29
CA ALA A 46 -4.99 8.03 1.67
C ALA A 46 -3.91 8.94 2.31
N PRO A 47 -3.98 9.21 3.62
CA PRO A 47 -3.01 10.06 4.30
C PRO A 47 -1.65 9.38 4.55
N VAL A 48 -1.56 8.06 4.35
CA VAL A 48 -0.34 7.28 4.61
C VAL A 48 -0.09 6.35 3.42
N ASP A 49 1.15 6.34 2.94
CA ASP A 49 1.65 5.30 2.05
C ASP A 49 2.61 4.39 2.80
N LEU A 50 2.53 3.09 2.52
CA LEU A 50 3.46 2.09 3.05
C LEU A 50 4.20 1.42 1.90
N ALA A 51 5.54 1.47 1.94
CA ALA A 51 6.36 0.56 1.17
C ALA A 51 6.43 -0.77 1.93
N LEU A 52 5.91 -1.83 1.33
CA LEU A 52 5.79 -3.15 1.93
C LEU A 52 6.66 -4.16 1.19
N GLY A 53 7.26 -5.09 1.93
CA GLY A 53 8.05 -6.20 1.41
C GLY A 53 7.60 -7.53 1.99
N TRP A 54 7.58 -8.58 1.17
CA TRP A 54 7.21 -9.94 1.59
C TRP A 54 8.19 -10.97 1.02
N GLY A 55 8.10 -12.23 1.47
CA GLY A 55 9.07 -13.25 1.07
C GLY A 55 10.49 -12.87 1.52
N ARG A 56 11.49 -12.87 0.63
CA ARG A 56 12.84 -12.45 1.03
C ARG A 56 12.96 -10.94 1.27
N MET A 57 12.05 -10.13 0.75
CA MET A 57 11.93 -8.71 1.09
C MET A 57 11.29 -8.47 2.47
N SER A 58 11.03 -9.51 3.27
CA SER A 58 10.77 -9.37 4.72
C SER A 58 11.93 -9.83 5.61
N ASP A 59 13.02 -10.37 5.05
CA ASP A 59 14.18 -10.85 5.80
C ASP A 59 15.10 -9.70 6.18
N SER A 60 15.43 -9.58 7.48
CA SER A 60 16.30 -8.50 7.97
C SER A 60 17.71 -8.55 7.38
N VAL A 61 18.28 -9.74 7.16
CA VAL A 61 19.62 -9.89 6.56
C VAL A 61 19.65 -9.37 5.12
N VAL A 62 18.55 -9.56 4.38
CA VAL A 62 18.38 -9.01 3.03
C VAL A 62 18.20 -7.50 3.11
N LEU A 63 17.30 -7.02 3.97
CA LEU A 63 16.93 -5.61 4.07
C LEU A 63 18.04 -4.69 4.60
N ASP A 64 18.98 -5.21 5.40
CA ASP A 64 20.14 -4.46 5.90
C ASP A 64 21.06 -3.94 4.78
N LYS A 65 20.92 -4.46 3.55
CA LYS A 65 21.66 -4.00 2.37
C LYS A 65 20.98 -2.86 1.63
N PHE A 66 19.72 -2.56 1.94
CA PHE A 66 18.92 -1.59 1.20
C PHE A 66 18.83 -0.25 1.90
N ARG A 67 18.69 0.80 1.08
CA ARG A 67 18.19 2.10 1.51
C ARG A 67 16.86 2.35 0.81
N PHE A 68 15.80 2.55 1.59
CA PHE A 68 14.46 2.87 1.10
C PHE A 68 14.16 4.35 1.28
N SER A 69 13.40 4.92 0.35
CA SER A 69 12.82 6.25 0.49
C SER A 69 11.47 6.32 -0.21
N GLN A 70 10.62 7.28 0.16
CA GLN A 70 9.36 7.57 -0.50
C GLN A 70 9.27 9.06 -0.85
N SER A 71 8.65 9.37 -1.99
CA SER A 71 8.36 10.74 -2.41
C SER A 71 7.33 10.72 -3.53
N GLY A 72 6.45 11.73 -3.55
CA GLY A 72 5.48 11.92 -4.63
C GLY A 72 4.58 10.71 -4.89
N ARG A 73 4.16 9.98 -3.86
CA ARG A 73 3.36 8.74 -3.96
C ARG A 73 4.09 7.53 -4.57
N PHE A 74 5.41 7.56 -4.58
CA PHE A 74 6.26 6.45 -5.03
C PHE A 74 7.27 6.06 -3.95
N TYR A 75 7.77 4.83 -4.04
CA TYR A 75 8.91 4.37 -3.25
C TYR A 75 10.11 4.09 -4.16
N PHE A 76 11.30 4.22 -3.57
CA PHE A 76 12.57 4.01 -4.22
C PHE A 76 13.45 3.16 -3.32
N TRP A 77 14.30 2.35 -3.92
CA TRP A 77 15.30 1.56 -3.22
C TRP A 77 16.67 1.70 -3.89
N ARG A 78 17.72 1.66 -3.08
CA ARG A 78 19.12 1.60 -3.52
C ARG A 78 19.83 0.47 -2.78
N VAL A 79 20.69 -0.23 -3.51
CA VAL A 79 21.53 -1.32 -3.01
C VAL A 79 22.88 -1.26 -3.71
N ASP A 80 23.96 -1.54 -3.00
CA ASP A 80 25.32 -1.55 -3.57
C ASP A 80 25.62 -2.87 -4.32
N GLU A 81 25.21 -3.99 -3.73
CA GLU A 81 25.29 -5.33 -4.30
C GLU A 81 23.97 -6.06 -4.08
N PHE A 82 23.38 -6.63 -5.14
CA PHE A 82 22.08 -7.31 -5.07
C PHE A 82 22.13 -8.56 -4.18
N PRO A 83 21.49 -8.58 -2.99
CA PRO A 83 21.50 -9.76 -2.11
C PRO A 83 20.54 -10.86 -2.61
N ILE A 84 19.59 -10.49 -3.47
CA ILE A 84 18.63 -11.36 -4.15
C ILE A 84 18.41 -10.84 -5.59
N PRO A 85 17.90 -11.65 -6.54
CA PRO A 85 17.67 -11.22 -7.91
C PRO A 85 16.77 -9.98 -7.98
N ARG A 86 17.13 -9.01 -8.84
CA ARG A 86 16.37 -7.74 -9.00
C ARG A 86 14.89 -7.95 -9.27
N GLU A 87 14.58 -8.89 -10.15
CA GLU A 87 13.23 -9.23 -10.54
C GLU A 87 12.39 -9.78 -9.36
N GLU A 88 13.04 -10.41 -8.38
CA GLU A 88 12.39 -10.84 -7.15
C GLU A 88 12.09 -9.65 -6.23
N ILE A 89 13.02 -8.71 -6.09
CA ILE A 89 12.81 -7.46 -5.32
C ILE A 89 11.56 -6.75 -5.85
N GLU A 90 11.51 -6.55 -7.16
CA GLU A 90 10.41 -5.85 -7.85
C GLU A 90 9.06 -6.56 -7.70
N ARG A 91 9.03 -7.90 -7.65
CA ARG A 91 7.81 -8.69 -7.44
C ARG A 91 7.42 -8.91 -5.98
N SER A 92 8.33 -8.64 -5.05
CA SER A 92 8.14 -8.90 -3.63
C SER A 92 8.15 -7.65 -2.77
N SER A 93 8.06 -6.48 -3.39
CA SER A 93 7.85 -5.22 -2.71
C SER A 93 7.01 -4.24 -3.54
N ALA A 94 6.19 -3.44 -2.87
CA ALA A 94 5.29 -2.48 -3.50
C ALA A 94 5.05 -1.27 -2.60
N ASN A 95 4.72 -0.13 -3.21
CA ASN A 95 4.15 1.02 -2.50
C ASN A 95 2.63 0.93 -2.56
N MET A 96 1.98 0.99 -1.40
CA MET A 96 0.53 0.88 -1.31
C MET A 96 -0.04 2.11 -0.60
N HIS A 97 -1.16 2.63 -1.11
CA HIS A 97 -1.84 3.82 -0.61
C HIS A 97 -2.95 3.43 0.36
N MET A 98 -2.84 3.84 1.62
CA MET A 98 -3.71 3.37 2.70
C MET A 98 -4.86 4.33 2.94
N ILE A 99 -6.07 3.95 2.54
CA ILE A 99 -7.32 4.63 2.88
C ILE A 99 -7.87 4.01 4.19
N PRO A 100 -7.76 4.68 5.35
CA PRO A 100 -8.28 4.15 6.61
C PRO A 100 -9.81 4.12 6.60
N ALA A 101 -10.41 3.00 7.00
CA ALA A 101 -11.87 2.89 7.13
C ALA A 101 -12.45 3.81 8.21
N ASP A 102 -11.67 4.11 9.25
CA ASP A 102 -12.06 5.00 10.35
C ASP A 102 -10.86 5.69 11.02
N ALA A 103 -11.15 6.54 12.00
CA ALA A 103 -10.14 7.29 12.74
C ALA A 103 -9.22 6.41 13.62
N VAL A 104 -9.65 5.20 14.01
CA VAL A 104 -8.81 4.26 14.77
C VAL A 104 -7.76 3.67 13.84
N ILE A 105 -8.16 3.18 12.66
CA ILE A 105 -7.25 2.67 11.64
C ILE A 105 -6.28 3.76 11.17
N GLU A 106 -6.76 4.99 10.96
CA GLU A 106 -5.90 6.11 10.56
C GLU A 106 -4.79 6.38 11.60
N ARG A 107 -5.14 6.41 12.89
CA ARG A 107 -4.15 6.60 13.96
C ARG A 107 -3.14 5.46 14.01
N ARG A 108 -3.58 4.21 13.80
CA ARG A 108 -2.69 3.05 13.77
C ARG A 108 -1.73 3.13 12.59
N LEU A 109 -2.22 3.42 11.38
CA LEU A 109 -1.40 3.61 10.18
C LEU A 109 -0.33 4.68 10.38
N LYS A 110 -0.69 5.85 10.92
CA LYS A 110 0.29 6.93 11.21
C LYS A 110 1.36 6.55 12.24
N ASN A 111 1.12 5.51 13.03
CA ASN A 111 2.07 5.00 14.02
C ASN A 111 2.90 3.82 13.51
N VAL A 112 2.60 3.27 12.33
CA VAL A 112 3.44 2.25 11.69
C VAL A 112 4.84 2.81 11.44
N ARG A 113 5.87 1.99 11.66
CA ARG A 113 7.28 2.35 11.50
C ARG A 113 8.00 1.36 10.59
N PRO A 114 9.02 1.82 9.83
CA PRO A 114 9.92 0.92 9.11
C PRO A 114 10.48 -0.14 10.05
N GLY A 115 10.57 -1.37 9.57
CA GLY A 115 11.03 -2.49 10.37
C GLY A 115 9.98 -3.07 11.33
N GLN A 116 8.70 -2.78 11.15
CA GLN A 116 7.61 -3.55 11.76
C GLN A 116 7.05 -4.56 10.76
N THR A 117 6.37 -5.59 11.26
CA THR A 117 5.54 -6.46 10.43
C THR A 117 4.08 -6.04 10.61
N VAL A 118 3.34 -5.98 9.52
CA VAL A 118 1.92 -5.62 9.54
C VAL A 118 1.09 -6.71 8.91
N HIS A 119 -0.10 -6.92 9.47
CA HIS A 119 -1.19 -7.66 8.82
C HIS A 119 -2.31 -6.67 8.50
N ILE A 120 -2.68 -6.60 7.23
CA ILE A 120 -3.66 -5.66 6.69
C ILE A 120 -4.78 -6.46 6.05
N GLU A 121 -6.02 -6.09 6.38
CA GLU A 121 -7.23 -6.59 5.70
C GLU A 121 -8.09 -5.44 5.21
N GLY A 122 -8.69 -5.60 4.04
CA GLY A 122 -9.43 -4.53 3.41
C GLY A 122 -9.88 -4.86 1.99
N TRP A 123 -9.99 -3.81 1.17
CA TRP A 123 -10.31 -3.92 -0.24
C TRP A 123 -9.30 -3.17 -1.10
N LEU A 124 -8.98 -3.72 -2.26
CA LEU A 124 -8.51 -2.90 -3.37
C LEU A 124 -9.70 -2.13 -3.92
N VAL A 125 -9.56 -0.82 -4.10
CA VAL A 125 -10.69 0.05 -4.49
C VAL A 125 -10.38 0.91 -5.71
N GLU A 126 -11.45 1.33 -6.40
CA GLU A 126 -11.45 2.53 -7.21
C GLU A 126 -12.16 3.65 -6.46
N ALA A 127 -11.52 4.81 -6.32
CA ALA A 127 -12.13 6.02 -5.83
C ALA A 127 -12.52 6.92 -7.01
N SER A 128 -13.69 7.55 -6.93
CA SER A 128 -14.17 8.51 -7.93
C SER A 128 -14.88 9.70 -7.29
N ALA A 129 -14.90 10.82 -8.00
CA ALA A 129 -15.59 12.04 -7.60
C ALA A 129 -16.44 12.62 -8.74
N GLN A 130 -17.37 13.51 -8.41
CA GLN A 130 -18.34 14.08 -9.36
C GLN A 130 -17.71 14.92 -10.47
N ASP A 131 -16.50 15.43 -10.24
CA ASP A 131 -15.74 16.22 -11.22
C ASP A 131 -14.93 15.36 -12.21
N GLY A 132 -15.15 14.03 -12.20
CA GLY A 132 -14.51 13.09 -13.11
C GLY A 132 -13.14 12.57 -12.66
N TRP A 133 -12.63 13.03 -11.50
CA TRP A 133 -11.42 12.47 -10.92
C TRP A 133 -11.64 11.00 -10.56
N ARG A 134 -10.62 10.18 -10.84
CA ARG A 134 -10.61 8.75 -10.54
C ARG A 134 -9.22 8.32 -10.08
N TRP A 135 -9.18 7.44 -9.09
CA TRP A 135 -7.98 6.78 -8.61
C TRP A 135 -8.27 5.30 -8.41
N ARG A 136 -7.76 4.48 -9.33
CA ARG A 136 -8.03 3.05 -9.38
C ARG A 136 -6.82 2.28 -8.88
N SER A 137 -7.04 1.33 -7.97
CA SER A 137 -6.02 0.37 -7.56
C SER A 137 -5.51 -0.45 -8.75
N SER A 138 -4.20 -0.71 -8.79
CA SER A 138 -3.73 -1.85 -9.58
C SER A 138 -4.31 -3.16 -9.04
N LEU A 139 -4.61 -4.08 -9.95
CA LEU A 139 -5.03 -5.47 -9.68
C LEU A 139 -3.98 -6.48 -10.18
N THR A 140 -2.93 -6.00 -10.84
CA THR A 140 -1.81 -6.80 -11.28
C THR A 140 -0.68 -6.70 -10.27
N ARG A 141 0.18 -7.72 -10.23
CA ARG A 141 1.27 -7.84 -9.23
C ARG A 141 2.67 -7.72 -9.84
N ASN A 142 2.74 -7.59 -11.17
CA ASN A 142 3.99 -7.56 -11.92
C ASN A 142 4.16 -6.25 -12.69
N ASP A 143 3.23 -5.30 -12.53
CA ASP A 143 3.33 -3.98 -13.11
C ASP A 143 4.28 -3.12 -12.29
N THR A 144 5.11 -2.38 -13.01
CA THR A 144 6.06 -1.42 -12.44
C THR A 144 5.80 -0.06 -13.05
N GLY A 145 5.84 1.01 -12.26
CA GLY A 145 5.72 2.39 -12.74
C GLY A 145 4.44 3.10 -12.29
N ALA A 146 4.13 4.24 -12.93
CA ALA A 146 2.99 5.07 -12.58
C ALA A 146 1.67 4.35 -12.89
N GLY A 147 0.83 4.15 -11.86
CA GLY A 147 -0.43 3.40 -11.95
C GLY A 147 -0.35 1.95 -11.48
N ALA A 148 0.82 1.47 -11.06
CA ALA A 148 1.00 0.11 -10.53
C ALA A 148 0.74 -0.03 -9.02
N CYS A 149 0.46 1.06 -8.33
CA CYS A 149 0.32 1.05 -6.88
C CYS A 149 -1.10 0.65 -6.47
N GLU A 150 -1.19 -0.19 -5.43
CA GLU A 150 -2.47 -0.59 -4.85
C GLU A 150 -3.08 0.56 -4.04
N VAL A 151 -4.38 0.76 -4.21
CA VAL A 151 -5.19 1.68 -3.40
C VAL A 151 -6.05 0.84 -2.47
N VAL A 152 -5.70 0.83 -1.19
CA VAL A 152 -6.22 -0.13 -0.21
C VAL A 152 -7.14 0.57 0.78
N PHE A 153 -8.42 0.21 0.78
CA PHE A 153 -9.34 0.56 1.85
C PHE A 153 -9.12 -0.38 3.04
N VAL A 154 -8.42 0.10 4.07
CA VAL A 154 -7.97 -0.67 5.23
C VAL A 154 -9.07 -0.75 6.27
N ARG A 155 -9.53 -1.98 6.54
CA ARG A 155 -10.58 -2.29 7.52
C ARG A 155 -10.03 -2.87 8.81
N ASP A 156 -8.94 -3.64 8.73
CA ASP A 156 -8.21 -4.13 9.90
C ASP A 156 -6.71 -3.92 9.70
N LEU A 157 -6.04 -3.61 10.81
CA LEU A 157 -4.59 -3.43 10.87
C LEU A 157 -4.04 -3.93 12.20
N GLN A 158 -3.14 -4.91 12.11
CA GLN A 158 -2.34 -5.43 13.21
C GLN A 158 -0.86 -5.14 12.93
N VAL A 159 -0.12 -4.82 13.99
CA VAL A 159 1.29 -4.45 13.92
C VAL A 159 2.06 -5.30 14.94
N PHE A 160 3.15 -5.90 14.49
CA PHE A 160 4.02 -6.81 15.25
C PHE A 160 5.45 -6.28 15.28
#